data_AF-A0A2E4DGV2-F1
#
_entry.id   AF-A0A2E4DGV2-F1
#
_cell.length_a   1.000
_cell.length_b   1.000
_cell.length_c   1.000
_cell.angle_alpha   90.00
_cell.angle_beta   90.00
_cell.angle_gamma   90.00
#
_symmetry.space_group_name_H-M   'P 1'
#
loop_
_entity.id
_entity.type
_entity.pdbx_description
1 polymer ?
#
loop_
_entity_poly.entity_id
_entity_poly.type
_entity_poly.pdbx_seq_one_letter_code
_entity_poly.pdbx_strand_id
1 'polypeptide(L)'
;MNTKKLSFLLILVMLSFWNCSQSNSILPGSSSLDKEFASELVTNVPNNWFQKPKAFSLQSDDVEVPSHFFYDVNPDIKLNKTVSVVIETPEGSPYQYKIDLVSGQHYMNHQYCELKDFWGRYKGDIEKPPFSIGIVPRILDQAGTPQKILVFGDKNYIQEHFMDNFFDVRVVGGFIEQFCEKGACLDPKTWKSRLVLVGIQTGYTQLEDVNEISELQKEVDWPKVRAFVENAQGQNKLGKDYFSAFKMGFPIDSQASLDFLKNNSIFFTVERLTTMRNSCYKLYDEFWEKTGELSEIEKRILQAKSLAERAKLEKLARRTKDGYFFRRFIRNFKKYERELKTCFKYIYYGNHHDDPERFWYFTFLNFFTKAHEEGYTYSCTSRNWVRNPLLASGQRAKKLKDEFIYCDGRELDQAFSNSLLLMSNLKRNHAKSYRFIDYDRGVYGTHKKLYSIVPIPLQKYQCSKGSEYYLKAPVFPKDIKWKKRDLSQMSSGKLN
;
A
#
# COMPACT_ATOMS: atom_id res chain seq x y z
N MET A 1 -50.98 -13.20 -43.14
CA MET A 1 -49.92 -12.23 -43.49
C MET A 1 -48.80 -12.36 -42.47
N ASN A 2 -47.51 -12.49 -42.77
CA ASN A 2 -46.76 -12.87 -43.96
C ASN A 2 -45.32 -13.04 -43.41
N THR A 3 -44.79 -14.27 -43.37
CA THR A 3 -43.66 -14.76 -44.20
C THR A 3 -42.28 -14.26 -43.74
N LYS A 4 -41.42 -15.12 -43.18
CA LYS A 4 -40.45 -16.06 -43.82
C LYS A 4 -39.03 -15.48 -43.69
N LYS A 5 -38.08 -16.22 -43.07
CA LYS A 5 -36.92 -16.91 -43.68
C LYS A 5 -35.76 -15.94 -44.06
N LEU A 6 -34.46 -16.25 -44.06
CA LEU A 6 -33.71 -17.50 -44.08
C LEU A 6 -32.23 -17.20 -43.71
N SER A 7 -31.55 -18.22 -43.18
CA SER A 7 -30.12 -18.55 -43.19
C SER A 7 -29.19 -17.92 -44.24
N PHE A 8 -27.90 -17.81 -43.90
CA PHE A 8 -26.82 -18.37 -44.73
C PHE A 8 -25.59 -18.80 -43.90
N LEU A 9 -25.03 -19.92 -44.33
CA LEU A 9 -24.03 -20.78 -43.70
C LEU A 9 -22.78 -20.81 -44.59
N LEU A 10 -21.59 -20.89 -43.98
CA LEU A 10 -20.37 -21.63 -44.37
C LEU A 10 -19.66 -21.43 -45.74
N ILE A 11 -18.32 -21.60 -45.68
CA ILE A 11 -17.35 -22.24 -46.62
C ILE A 11 -16.01 -21.46 -46.56
N LEU A 12 -14.79 -22.01 -46.53
CA LEU A 12 -14.18 -23.35 -46.37
C LEU A 12 -12.65 -23.09 -46.48
N VAL A 13 -11.81 -23.60 -45.57
CA VAL A 13 -10.72 -24.59 -45.79
C VAL A 13 -9.74 -24.35 -46.95
N MET A 14 -8.43 -24.40 -46.63
CA MET A 14 -7.24 -24.88 -47.39
C MET A 14 -6.01 -24.09 -46.85
N LEU A 15 -4.88 -24.65 -46.40
CA LEU A 15 -4.13 -25.84 -46.78
C LEU A 15 -3.23 -26.35 -45.64
N SER A 16 -3.16 -27.67 -45.57
CA SER A 16 -2.13 -28.53 -44.95
C SER A 16 -0.76 -28.42 -45.64
N PHE A 17 0.34 -28.75 -44.93
CA PHE A 17 1.21 -29.92 -45.20
C PHE A 17 2.60 -29.86 -44.49
N TRP A 18 2.98 -31.03 -43.92
CA TRP A 18 4.33 -31.57 -43.63
C TRP A 18 5.01 -31.12 -42.33
N ASN A 19 5.68 -31.96 -41.52
CA ASN A 19 6.20 -33.32 -41.73
C ASN A 19 6.45 -34.03 -40.37
N CYS A 20 6.34 -35.36 -40.35
CA CYS A 20 6.85 -36.22 -39.28
C CYS A 20 8.35 -36.50 -39.46
N SER A 21 9.09 -36.58 -38.36
CA SER A 21 10.25 -37.49 -38.25
C SER A 21 10.44 -37.90 -36.79
N GLN A 22 10.36 -39.20 -36.53
CA GLN A 22 10.82 -39.86 -35.32
C GLN A 22 12.31 -40.18 -35.46
N SER A 23 13.10 -39.94 -34.42
CA SER A 23 14.32 -40.71 -34.16
C SER A 23 14.39 -41.06 -32.68
N ASN A 24 14.35 -42.36 -32.38
CA ASN A 24 14.65 -42.93 -31.07
C ASN A 24 16.18 -42.94 -30.84
N SER A 25 16.60 -42.54 -29.65
CA SER A 25 17.83 -43.05 -29.02
C SER A 25 17.67 -43.08 -27.51
N ILE A 26 18.01 -44.22 -26.91
CA ILE A 26 17.76 -44.63 -25.53
C ILE A 26 19.04 -44.41 -24.67
N LEU A 27 18.88 -43.64 -23.57
CA LEU A 27 19.54 -43.66 -22.22
C LEU A 27 21.08 -43.55 -22.06
N PRO A 28 21.64 -43.27 -20.84
CA PRO A 28 21.06 -42.75 -19.58
C PRO A 28 21.86 -41.56 -18.96
N GLY A 29 21.25 -40.79 -18.05
CA GLY A 29 22.01 -39.83 -17.24
C GLY A 29 21.16 -38.89 -16.39
N SER A 30 21.00 -39.24 -15.12
CA SER A 30 20.34 -38.49 -14.05
C SER A 30 20.68 -36.99 -13.99
N SER A 31 19.66 -36.14 -13.82
CA SER A 31 19.64 -34.82 -13.12
C SER A 31 18.86 -33.67 -13.78
N SER A 32 18.13 -33.87 -14.88
CA SER A 32 17.40 -32.77 -15.55
C SER A 32 15.91 -32.64 -15.20
N LEU A 33 15.27 -33.70 -14.69
CA LEU A 33 13.82 -33.72 -14.46
C LEU A 33 13.36 -32.86 -13.28
N ASP A 34 14.21 -32.61 -12.28
CA ASP A 34 13.87 -31.71 -11.16
C ASP A 34 13.95 -30.23 -11.54
N LYS A 35 14.72 -29.85 -12.57
CA LYS A 35 14.88 -28.45 -13.00
C LYS A 35 13.78 -28.00 -13.95
N GLU A 36 13.28 -28.89 -14.81
CA GLU A 36 12.17 -28.58 -15.71
C GLU A 36 10.84 -28.46 -14.96
N PHE A 37 10.59 -29.32 -13.96
CA PHE A 37 9.34 -29.28 -13.19
C PHE A 37 9.28 -28.09 -12.20
N ALA A 38 10.42 -27.67 -11.65
CA ALA A 38 10.49 -26.43 -10.85
C ALA A 38 10.22 -25.17 -11.71
N SER A 39 10.51 -25.20 -13.02
CA SER A 39 10.27 -24.07 -13.93
C SER A 39 8.81 -23.89 -14.33
N GLU A 40 7.96 -24.92 -14.21
CA GLU A 40 6.51 -24.82 -14.46
C GLU A 40 5.71 -24.26 -13.27
N LEU A 41 6.30 -24.20 -12.07
CA LEU A 41 5.67 -23.64 -10.86
C LEU A 41 6.07 -22.18 -10.56
N VAL A 42 6.98 -21.60 -11.35
CA VAL A 42 7.38 -20.20 -11.27
C VAL A 42 6.70 -19.41 -12.36
N THR A 43 5.89 -18.42 -11.96
CA THR A 43 5.49 -17.38 -12.91
C THR A 43 5.97 -16.04 -12.38
N ASN A 44 6.91 -15.44 -13.11
CA ASN A 44 7.33 -14.05 -12.87
C ASN A 44 6.10 -13.15 -12.85
N VAL A 45 6.06 -12.18 -11.93
CA VAL A 45 4.96 -11.23 -11.91
C VAL A 45 5.03 -10.34 -13.15
N PRO A 46 3.98 -10.28 -13.99
CA PRO A 46 4.00 -9.43 -15.18
C PRO A 46 3.99 -7.95 -14.79
N ASN A 47 4.48 -7.08 -15.66
CA ASN A 47 4.63 -5.65 -15.36
C ASN A 47 3.56 -4.76 -16.00
N ASN A 48 2.32 -5.22 -16.07
CA ASN A 48 1.28 -4.56 -16.88
C ASN A 48 0.75 -3.26 -16.27
N TRP A 49 0.73 -3.15 -14.93
CA TRP A 49 0.00 -2.08 -14.24
C TRP A 49 0.52 -0.68 -14.57
N PHE A 50 1.84 -0.53 -14.68
CA PHE A 50 2.53 0.75 -14.86
C PHE A 50 2.97 1.03 -16.30
N GLN A 51 2.69 0.15 -17.27
CA GLN A 51 3.18 0.33 -18.64
C GLN A 51 2.70 1.64 -19.28
N LYS A 52 1.46 2.06 -19.04
CA LYS A 52 0.88 3.30 -19.61
C LYS A 52 -0.23 3.88 -18.71
N PRO A 53 -0.41 5.21 -18.69
CA PRO A 53 0.33 6.27 -19.40
C PRO A 53 1.58 6.78 -18.63
N LYS A 54 2.53 7.40 -19.33
CA LYS A 54 3.84 7.85 -18.79
C LYS A 54 3.73 8.74 -17.55
N ALA A 55 2.78 9.67 -17.55
CA ALA A 55 2.54 10.61 -16.45
C ALA A 55 2.20 9.93 -15.11
N PHE A 56 1.76 8.67 -15.13
CA PHE A 56 1.39 7.90 -13.93
C PHE A 56 2.17 6.58 -13.82
N SER A 57 3.23 6.42 -14.61
CA SER A 57 4.10 5.25 -14.59
C SER A 57 5.12 5.37 -13.47
N LEU A 58 5.31 4.30 -12.69
CA LEU A 58 6.50 4.15 -11.85
C LEU A 58 7.62 3.60 -12.74
N GLN A 59 8.77 4.27 -12.78
CA GLN A 59 9.92 3.89 -13.60
C GLN A 59 11.18 3.91 -12.74
N SER A 60 12.04 2.89 -12.87
CA SER A 60 13.38 2.90 -12.27
C SER A 60 14.25 4.01 -12.89
N ASP A 61 15.45 4.23 -12.34
CA ASP A 61 16.41 5.18 -12.94
C ASP A 61 16.86 4.72 -14.35
N ASP A 62 16.82 3.41 -14.62
CA ASP A 62 17.09 2.80 -15.92
C ASP A 62 15.86 2.76 -16.83
N VAL A 63 14.78 3.46 -16.47
CA VAL A 63 13.50 3.56 -17.20
C VAL A 63 12.73 2.23 -17.26
N GLU A 64 13.13 1.22 -16.48
CA GLU A 64 12.39 -0.03 -16.38
C GLU A 64 11.08 0.16 -15.61
N VAL A 65 10.02 -0.46 -16.11
CA VAL A 65 8.70 -0.43 -15.50
C VAL A 65 8.57 -1.65 -14.59
N PRO A 66 8.47 -1.47 -13.26
CA PRO A 66 8.37 -2.58 -12.32
C PRO A 66 6.97 -3.19 -12.34
N SER A 67 6.88 -4.43 -11.88
CA SER A 67 5.62 -5.13 -11.68
C SER A 67 4.89 -4.66 -10.42
N HIS A 68 3.55 -4.57 -10.46
CA HIS A 68 2.75 -4.24 -9.29
C HIS A 68 2.25 -5.53 -8.61
N PHE A 69 2.95 -6.00 -7.58
CA PHE A 69 2.71 -7.32 -6.97
C PHE A 69 1.27 -7.55 -6.48
N PHE A 70 0.54 -6.52 -6.09
CA PHE A 70 -0.88 -6.66 -5.69
C PHE A 70 -1.89 -6.61 -6.86
N TYR A 71 -1.54 -5.99 -8.00
CA TYR A 71 -2.49 -5.73 -9.09
C TYR A 71 -2.18 -6.51 -10.37
N ASP A 72 -0.94 -6.88 -10.62
CA ASP A 72 -0.56 -7.61 -11.83
C ASP A 72 -0.78 -9.13 -11.71
N VAL A 73 -0.82 -9.67 -10.49
CA VAL A 73 -1.11 -11.07 -10.23
C VAL A 73 -2.62 -11.31 -10.15
N ASN A 74 -3.11 -12.36 -10.82
CA ASN A 74 -4.47 -12.83 -10.67
C ASN A 74 -4.55 -13.73 -9.42
N PRO A 75 -5.48 -13.52 -8.46
CA PRO A 75 -5.58 -14.40 -7.28
C PRO A 75 -5.94 -15.86 -7.57
N ASP A 76 -6.43 -16.16 -8.77
CA ASP A 76 -6.84 -17.48 -9.28
C ASP A 76 -7.30 -18.48 -8.19
N ILE A 77 -8.53 -18.28 -7.70
CA ILE A 77 -9.14 -19.19 -6.70
C ILE A 77 -9.72 -20.39 -7.45
N LYS A 78 -8.92 -21.46 -7.52
CA LYS A 78 -9.23 -22.70 -8.24
C LYS A 78 -10.15 -23.61 -7.43
N LEU A 79 -10.82 -24.56 -8.11
CA LEU A 79 -11.73 -25.53 -7.48
C LEU A 79 -11.05 -26.42 -6.42
N ASN A 80 -9.76 -26.65 -6.56
CA ASN A 80 -8.93 -27.45 -5.63
C ASN A 80 -8.42 -26.63 -4.43
N LYS A 81 -9.12 -25.55 -4.03
CA LYS A 81 -8.76 -24.66 -2.92
C LYS A 81 -7.36 -24.02 -3.08
N THR A 82 -6.82 -23.98 -4.29
CA THR A 82 -5.54 -23.32 -4.58
C THR A 82 -5.78 -21.86 -4.89
N VAL A 83 -4.90 -21.00 -4.39
CA VAL A 83 -4.88 -19.56 -4.64
C VAL A 83 -3.47 -19.13 -5.02
N SER A 84 -3.35 -18.16 -5.92
CA SER A 84 -2.07 -17.52 -6.19
C SER A 84 -1.77 -16.48 -5.12
N VAL A 85 -0.53 -16.44 -4.64
CA VAL A 85 -0.09 -15.55 -3.56
C VAL A 85 1.20 -14.84 -3.93
N VAL A 86 1.39 -13.65 -3.38
CA VAL A 86 2.71 -13.02 -3.34
C VAL A 86 3.22 -13.09 -1.92
N ILE A 87 4.45 -13.58 -1.75
CA ILE A 87 5.12 -13.60 -0.45
C ILE A 87 5.67 -12.21 -0.15
N GLU A 88 5.29 -11.66 0.99
CA GLU A 88 5.86 -10.42 1.51
C GLU A 88 7.16 -10.74 2.24
N THR A 89 7.11 -11.65 3.21
CA THR A 89 8.24 -11.99 4.09
C THR A 89 8.48 -13.50 4.09
N PRO A 90 9.66 -14.00 3.67
CA PRO A 90 9.94 -15.42 3.69
C PRO A 90 10.16 -15.95 5.11
N GLU A 91 9.95 -17.26 5.28
CA GLU A 91 10.28 -17.99 6.51
C GLU A 91 11.73 -17.75 6.94
N GLY A 92 11.95 -17.56 8.24
CA GLY A 92 13.29 -17.36 8.79
C GLY A 92 13.90 -15.99 8.48
N SER A 93 13.18 -15.09 7.78
CA SER A 93 13.67 -13.75 7.50
C SER A 93 13.95 -12.97 8.80
N PRO A 94 15.10 -12.30 8.92
CA PRO A 94 15.37 -11.37 10.02
C PRO A 94 14.63 -10.02 9.86
N TYR A 95 13.99 -9.78 8.71
CA TYR A 95 13.26 -8.55 8.42
C TYR A 95 11.81 -8.83 8.06
N GLN A 96 10.90 -7.98 8.51
CA GLN A 96 9.55 -7.92 7.97
C GLN A 96 9.56 -7.01 6.75
N TYR A 97 9.16 -7.56 5.62
CA TYR A 97 8.82 -6.83 4.42
C TYR A 97 7.31 -6.72 4.27
N LYS A 98 6.86 -5.71 3.52
CA LYS A 98 5.47 -5.50 3.14
C LYS A 98 5.39 -5.01 1.71
N ILE A 99 4.24 -5.18 1.08
CA ILE A 99 3.96 -4.60 -0.23
C ILE A 99 3.22 -3.27 -0.04
N ASP A 100 3.74 -2.19 -0.62
CA ASP A 100 3.01 -0.93 -0.69
C ASP A 100 1.91 -1.00 -1.75
N LEU A 101 0.67 -0.64 -1.40
CA LEU A 101 -0.48 -0.77 -2.29
C LEU A 101 -0.46 0.19 -3.48
N VAL A 102 0.29 1.28 -3.38
CA VAL A 102 0.31 2.35 -4.38
C VAL A 102 1.41 2.12 -5.43
N SER A 103 2.61 1.75 -4.99
CA SER A 103 3.74 1.40 -5.86
C SER A 103 3.77 -0.08 -6.23
N GLY A 104 3.06 -0.93 -5.48
CA GLY A 104 3.09 -2.37 -5.64
C GLY A 104 4.38 -3.03 -5.21
N GLN A 105 5.39 -2.29 -4.74
CA GLN A 105 6.72 -2.82 -4.45
C GLN A 105 6.88 -3.27 -3.00
N HIS A 106 7.76 -4.25 -2.78
CA HIS A 106 8.23 -4.61 -1.45
C HIS A 106 9.06 -3.50 -0.82
N TYR A 107 8.88 -3.28 0.48
CA TYR A 107 9.75 -2.46 1.31
C TYR A 107 9.98 -3.10 2.67
N MET A 108 11.13 -2.83 3.26
CA MET A 108 11.45 -3.23 4.62
C MET A 108 10.65 -2.37 5.61
N ASN A 109 9.76 -3.03 6.35
CA ASN A 109 8.93 -2.42 7.37
C ASN A 109 9.68 -2.30 8.70
N HIS A 110 10.25 -3.40 9.19
CA HIS A 110 11.09 -3.42 10.38
C HIS A 110 12.01 -4.65 10.43
N GLN A 111 13.02 -4.61 11.31
CA GLN A 111 13.85 -5.76 11.66
C GLN A 111 13.24 -6.49 12.85
N TYR A 112 13.06 -7.80 12.71
CA TYR A 112 12.64 -8.63 13.83
C TYR A 112 13.71 -8.69 14.92
N CYS A 113 13.29 -9.03 16.12
CA CYS A 113 14.19 -9.25 17.24
C CYS A 113 13.63 -10.32 18.15
N GLU A 114 14.46 -10.79 19.06
CA GLU A 114 14.07 -11.80 20.03
C GLU A 114 12.99 -11.26 20.97
N LEU A 115 11.88 -11.98 21.04
CA LEU A 115 10.73 -11.66 21.87
C LEU A 115 10.34 -12.88 22.70
N LYS A 116 9.90 -12.61 23.93
CA LYS A 116 9.20 -13.61 24.75
C LYS A 116 7.72 -13.59 24.42
N ASP A 117 7.07 -14.74 24.56
CA ASP A 117 5.62 -14.80 24.45
C ASP A 117 4.97 -13.98 25.56
N PHE A 118 4.26 -12.92 25.18
CA PHE A 118 3.53 -12.06 26.12
C PHE A 118 2.51 -12.85 26.96
N TRP A 119 1.96 -13.94 26.41
CA TRP A 119 0.98 -14.78 27.08
C TRP A 119 1.60 -15.91 27.91
N GLY A 120 2.92 -16.11 27.84
CA GLY A 120 3.64 -17.17 28.56
C GLY A 120 3.25 -18.60 28.17
N ARG A 121 2.63 -18.79 27.00
CA ARG A 121 2.18 -20.10 26.50
C ARG A 121 3.30 -20.84 25.74
N TYR A 122 4.20 -20.09 25.10
CA TYR A 122 5.39 -20.62 24.46
C TYR A 122 6.64 -20.23 25.25
N LYS A 123 7.51 -21.21 25.55
CA LYS A 123 8.72 -21.00 26.37
C LYS A 123 9.98 -20.69 25.56
N GLY A 124 9.98 -20.98 24.26
CA GLY A 124 11.12 -20.70 23.39
C GLY A 124 11.12 -19.26 22.89
N ASP A 125 12.21 -18.89 22.21
CA ASP A 125 12.38 -17.54 21.68
C ASP A 125 11.62 -17.35 20.36
N ILE A 126 10.98 -16.18 20.24
CA ILE A 126 10.24 -15.77 19.05
C ILE A 126 11.06 -14.67 18.38
N GLU A 127 11.86 -15.05 17.39
CA GLU A 127 12.69 -14.08 16.66
C GLU A 127 12.25 -13.99 15.20
N LYS A 128 12.21 -15.12 14.49
CA LYS A 128 12.00 -15.18 13.04
C LYS A 128 10.72 -15.94 12.71
N PRO A 129 10.06 -15.61 11.58
CA PRO A 129 8.79 -16.24 11.23
C PRO A 129 9.02 -17.73 10.96
N PRO A 130 8.23 -18.64 11.56
CA PRO A 130 8.31 -20.08 11.31
C PRO A 130 7.50 -20.52 10.07
N PHE A 131 7.11 -19.56 9.23
CA PHE A 131 6.37 -19.72 7.97
C PHE A 131 6.64 -18.49 7.11
N SER A 132 6.30 -18.54 5.83
CA SER A 132 6.30 -17.34 4.99
C SER A 132 4.99 -16.55 5.16
N ILE A 133 5.06 -15.23 5.15
CA ILE A 133 3.91 -14.32 5.21
C ILE A 133 3.68 -13.79 3.82
N GLY A 134 2.47 -13.97 3.30
CA GLY A 134 2.07 -13.46 1.99
C GLY A 134 0.74 -12.75 2.01
N ILE A 135 0.35 -12.31 0.82
CA ILE A 135 -0.95 -11.73 0.53
C ILE A 135 -1.57 -12.43 -0.68
N VAL A 136 -2.91 -12.52 -0.68
CA VAL A 136 -3.67 -12.88 -1.87
C VAL A 136 -3.90 -11.60 -2.68
N PRO A 137 -3.37 -11.50 -3.91
CA PRO A 137 -3.41 -10.29 -4.71
C PRO A 137 -4.85 -9.91 -5.09
N ARG A 138 -5.11 -8.63 -5.32
CA ARG A 138 -6.43 -8.09 -5.70
C ARG A 138 -7.58 -8.36 -4.71
N ILE A 139 -7.30 -8.79 -3.48
CA ILE A 139 -8.31 -9.00 -2.45
C ILE A 139 -7.98 -8.16 -1.21
N LEU A 140 -8.95 -7.38 -0.73
CA LEU A 140 -8.86 -6.70 0.56
C LEU A 140 -9.73 -7.40 1.61
N ASP A 141 -9.16 -7.58 2.79
CA ASP A 141 -9.82 -8.14 3.97
C ASP A 141 -10.79 -7.15 4.64
N GLN A 142 -11.34 -7.55 5.79
CA GLN A 142 -12.30 -6.79 6.58
C GLN A 142 -11.69 -5.52 7.19
N ALA A 143 -10.36 -5.44 7.28
CA ALA A 143 -9.62 -4.26 7.72
C ALA A 143 -9.30 -3.30 6.55
N GLY A 144 -9.66 -3.67 5.32
CA GLY A 144 -9.33 -2.91 4.12
C GLY A 144 -7.83 -2.94 3.80
N THR A 145 -7.14 -4.00 4.20
CA THR A 145 -5.74 -4.33 3.87
C THR A 145 -5.69 -5.57 2.97
N PRO A 146 -4.60 -5.83 2.24
CA PRO A 146 -4.48 -7.05 1.45
C PRO A 146 -4.79 -8.30 2.27
N GLN A 147 -5.51 -9.26 1.69
CA GLN A 147 -5.85 -10.50 2.37
C GLN A 147 -4.57 -11.26 2.75
N LYS A 148 -4.30 -11.37 4.05
CA LYS A 148 -3.12 -12.05 4.59
C LYS A 148 -3.24 -13.57 4.48
N ILE A 149 -2.13 -14.23 4.18
CA ILE A 149 -1.99 -15.70 4.20
C ILE A 149 -0.65 -16.09 4.83
N LEU A 150 -0.66 -17.16 5.64
CA LEU A 150 0.54 -17.84 6.11
C LEU A 150 0.82 -19.03 5.18
N VAL A 151 2.06 -19.14 4.71
CA VAL A 151 2.47 -20.14 3.71
C VAL A 151 3.58 -21.02 4.27
N PHE A 152 3.33 -22.32 4.29
CA PHE A 152 4.31 -23.36 4.61
C PHE A 152 4.80 -23.97 3.29
N GLY A 153 6.10 -24.05 3.06
CA GLY A 153 6.65 -24.47 1.78
C GLY A 153 8.16 -24.62 1.82
N ASP A 154 8.78 -24.73 0.63
CA ASP A 154 10.22 -24.81 0.53
C ASP A 154 10.85 -23.46 0.86
N LYS A 155 11.46 -23.38 2.04
CA LYS A 155 12.07 -22.16 2.55
C LYS A 155 13.12 -21.57 1.61
N ASN A 156 14.01 -22.42 1.06
CA ASN A 156 15.12 -21.93 0.25
C ASN A 156 14.59 -21.37 -1.06
N TYR A 157 13.67 -22.10 -1.69
CA TYR A 157 13.05 -21.70 -2.93
C TYR A 157 12.23 -20.41 -2.79
N ILE A 158 11.38 -20.30 -1.76
CA ILE A 158 10.62 -19.07 -1.52
C ILE A 158 11.57 -17.89 -1.27
N GLN A 159 12.62 -18.09 -0.45
CA GLN A 159 13.57 -17.03 -0.12
C GLN A 159 14.34 -16.52 -1.34
N GLU A 160 14.64 -17.38 -2.31
CA GLU A 160 15.31 -17.00 -3.55
C GLU A 160 14.38 -16.19 -4.48
N HIS A 161 13.08 -16.50 -4.49
CA HIS A 161 12.17 -16.07 -5.56
C HIS A 161 11.09 -15.06 -5.16
N PHE A 162 10.86 -14.80 -3.87
CA PHE A 162 9.71 -14.00 -3.43
C PHE A 162 9.68 -12.55 -3.93
N MET A 163 10.82 -12.00 -4.34
CA MET A 163 10.94 -10.61 -4.79
C MET A 163 10.46 -10.38 -6.22
N ASP A 164 10.32 -11.43 -7.03
CA ASP A 164 9.98 -11.30 -8.46
C ASP A 164 8.83 -12.23 -8.88
N ASN A 165 8.47 -13.22 -8.04
CA ASN A 165 7.51 -14.27 -8.37
C ASN A 165 6.25 -14.25 -7.51
N PHE A 166 5.20 -14.89 -8.02
CA PHE A 166 4.07 -15.36 -7.23
C PHE A 166 4.08 -16.89 -7.14
N PHE A 167 3.32 -17.43 -6.19
CA PHE A 167 3.32 -18.85 -5.86
C PHE A 167 1.88 -19.37 -5.82
N ASP A 168 1.68 -20.60 -6.25
CA ASP A 168 0.42 -21.30 -6.05
C ASP A 168 0.43 -21.99 -4.68
N VAL A 169 -0.63 -21.76 -3.91
CA VAL A 169 -0.76 -22.22 -2.53
C VAL A 169 -2.12 -22.88 -2.32
N ARG A 170 -2.10 -24.13 -1.86
CA ARG A 170 -3.30 -24.86 -1.44
C ARG A 170 -3.72 -24.40 -0.06
N VAL A 171 -4.93 -23.85 0.06
CA VAL A 171 -5.49 -23.40 1.34
C VAL A 171 -5.98 -24.60 2.14
N VAL A 172 -5.37 -24.81 3.31
CA VAL A 172 -5.73 -25.89 4.25
C VAL A 172 -6.57 -25.40 5.43
N GLY A 173 -6.74 -24.08 5.56
CA GLY A 173 -7.59 -23.49 6.58
C GLY A 173 -7.38 -21.99 6.74
N GLY A 174 -7.78 -21.50 7.90
CA GLY A 174 -7.59 -20.11 8.29
C GLY A 174 -7.82 -19.92 9.79
N PHE A 175 -7.72 -18.68 10.25
CA PHE A 175 -8.09 -18.28 11.61
C PHE A 175 -8.47 -16.80 11.64
N ILE A 176 -9.21 -16.38 12.65
CA ILE A 176 -9.48 -14.96 12.88
C ILE A 176 -8.33 -14.36 13.70
N GLU A 177 -7.60 -13.43 13.10
CA GLU A 177 -6.64 -12.59 13.82
C GLU A 177 -7.38 -11.38 14.37
N GLN A 178 -7.30 -11.15 15.68
CA GLN A 178 -7.77 -9.91 16.29
C GLN A 178 -6.58 -8.99 16.52
N PHE A 179 -6.75 -7.70 16.22
CA PHE A 179 -5.70 -6.70 16.42
C PHE A 179 -6.22 -5.42 17.05
N CYS A 180 -5.39 -4.85 17.92
CA CYS A 180 -5.60 -3.61 18.64
C CYS A 180 -4.71 -2.52 18.05
N GLU A 181 -5.30 -1.57 17.32
CA GLU A 181 -4.51 -0.52 16.64
C GLU A 181 -3.75 0.39 17.62
N LYS A 182 -4.31 0.65 18.79
CA LYS A 182 -3.73 1.53 19.82
C LYS A 182 -4.37 1.27 21.18
N GLY A 183 -3.67 1.67 22.25
CA GLY A 183 -4.21 1.51 23.60
C GLY A 183 -3.97 0.12 24.16
N ALA A 184 -4.55 -0.13 25.33
CA ALA A 184 -4.55 -1.44 25.97
C ALA A 184 -5.67 -2.38 25.46
N CYS A 185 -6.59 -1.86 24.64
CA CYS A 185 -7.81 -2.55 24.16
C CYS A 185 -8.49 -3.44 25.22
N LEU A 186 -8.81 -2.83 26.37
CA LEU A 186 -9.47 -3.52 27.48
C LEU A 186 -10.90 -3.95 27.15
N ASP A 187 -11.59 -3.21 26.28
CA ASP A 187 -12.93 -3.55 25.80
C ASP A 187 -12.84 -4.42 24.54
N PRO A 188 -13.50 -5.60 24.50
CA PRO A 188 -13.60 -6.43 23.29
C PRO A 188 -13.99 -5.66 22.02
N LYS A 189 -14.84 -4.63 22.11
CA LYS A 189 -15.28 -3.81 20.97
C LYS A 189 -14.17 -2.97 20.35
N THR A 190 -13.06 -2.79 21.04
CA THR A 190 -11.90 -2.04 20.53
C THR A 190 -10.97 -2.88 19.65
N TRP A 191 -11.14 -4.20 19.67
CA TRP A 191 -10.41 -5.11 18.79
C TRP A 191 -11.05 -5.13 17.41
N LYS A 192 -10.21 -5.00 16.38
CA LYS A 192 -10.60 -5.29 15.00
C LYS A 192 -10.26 -6.74 14.70
N SER A 193 -10.96 -7.31 13.72
CA SER A 193 -10.79 -8.71 13.33
C SER A 193 -10.55 -8.79 11.83
N ARG A 194 -9.74 -9.76 11.41
CA ARG A 194 -9.60 -10.16 10.01
C ARG A 194 -9.41 -11.66 9.88
N LEU A 195 -9.81 -12.22 8.75
CA LEU A 195 -9.43 -13.57 8.37
C LEU A 195 -7.95 -13.60 7.97
N VAL A 196 -7.21 -14.60 8.45
CA VAL A 196 -5.88 -14.96 7.94
C VAL A 196 -5.98 -16.37 7.39
N LEU A 197 -5.64 -16.53 6.11
CA LEU A 197 -5.60 -17.85 5.48
C LEU A 197 -4.32 -18.59 5.90
N VAL A 198 -4.38 -19.92 5.85
CA VAL A 198 -3.23 -20.79 6.06
C VAL A 198 -3.17 -21.75 4.88
N GLY A 199 -2.02 -21.82 4.23
CA GLY A 199 -1.84 -22.66 3.06
C GLY A 199 -0.45 -23.26 2.95
N ILE A 200 -0.35 -24.21 2.04
CA ILE A 200 0.85 -24.97 1.74
C ILE A 200 1.22 -24.71 0.29
N GLN A 201 2.49 -24.39 0.02
CA GLN A 201 3.00 -24.23 -1.33
C GLN A 201 2.74 -25.50 -2.16
N THR A 202 2.12 -25.35 -3.33
CA THR A 202 1.89 -26.48 -4.22
C THR A 202 3.22 -27.09 -4.68
N GLY A 203 3.29 -28.42 -4.71
CA GLY A 203 4.52 -29.16 -5.04
C GLY A 203 5.50 -29.35 -3.88
N TYR A 204 5.17 -28.85 -2.67
CA TYR A 204 5.99 -29.09 -1.49
C TYR A 204 5.76 -30.49 -0.92
N THR A 205 6.66 -31.42 -1.26
CA THR A 205 6.54 -32.87 -0.96
C THR A 205 6.43 -33.20 0.53
N GLN A 206 7.05 -32.42 1.43
CA GLN A 206 7.01 -32.71 2.86
C GLN A 206 5.62 -32.55 3.49
N LEU A 207 4.73 -31.77 2.87
CA LEU A 207 3.37 -31.54 3.38
C LEU A 207 2.32 -31.77 2.28
N GLU A 208 2.63 -32.61 1.30
CA GLU A 208 1.75 -32.88 0.16
C GLU A 208 0.41 -33.49 0.61
N ASP A 209 0.45 -34.40 1.58
CA ASP A 209 -0.73 -35.12 2.10
C ASP A 209 -1.59 -34.29 3.08
N VAL A 210 -1.08 -33.16 3.56
CA VAL A 210 -1.77 -32.31 4.54
C VAL A 210 -2.85 -31.50 3.85
N ASN A 211 -4.13 -31.80 4.08
CA ASN A 211 -5.28 -31.16 3.42
C ASN A 211 -6.07 -30.22 4.33
N GLU A 212 -5.98 -30.40 5.64
CA GLU A 212 -6.69 -29.58 6.62
C GLU A 212 -5.74 -29.00 7.67
N ILE A 213 -6.13 -27.85 8.23
CA ILE A 213 -5.33 -27.14 9.23
C ILE A 213 -5.05 -27.97 10.48
N SER A 214 -5.94 -28.89 10.85
CA SER A 214 -5.77 -29.81 11.99
C SER A 214 -4.66 -30.84 11.77
N GLU A 215 -4.38 -31.20 10.52
CA GLU A 215 -3.27 -32.07 10.13
C GLU A 215 -1.97 -31.26 10.16
N LEU A 216 -1.97 -30.07 9.55
CA LEU A 216 -0.82 -29.16 9.57
C LEU A 216 -0.35 -28.88 11.01
N GLN A 217 -1.29 -28.68 11.92
CA GLN A 217 -1.02 -28.45 13.35
C GLN A 217 -0.25 -29.58 14.05
N LYS A 218 -0.28 -30.80 13.50
CA LYS A 218 0.46 -31.95 14.02
C LYS A 218 1.87 -32.03 13.42
N GLU A 219 2.03 -31.54 12.19
CA GLU A 219 3.29 -31.59 11.44
C GLU A 219 4.25 -30.43 11.77
N VAL A 220 3.73 -29.29 12.25
CA VAL A 220 4.54 -28.11 12.57
C VAL A 220 4.45 -27.72 14.04
N ASP A 221 5.42 -26.94 14.54
CA ASP A 221 5.37 -26.32 15.87
C ASP A 221 4.30 -25.22 15.92
N TRP A 222 3.03 -25.62 15.98
CA TRP A 222 1.90 -24.71 16.02
C TRP A 222 1.89 -23.78 17.24
N PRO A 223 2.33 -24.21 18.45
CA PRO A 223 2.56 -23.28 19.55
C PRO A 223 3.49 -22.12 19.18
N LYS A 224 4.61 -22.38 18.49
CA LYS A 224 5.51 -21.34 17.99
C LYS A 224 4.85 -20.46 16.92
N VAL A 225 4.08 -21.05 16.00
CA VAL A 225 3.30 -20.31 14.99
C VAL A 225 2.38 -19.29 15.66
N ARG A 226 1.59 -19.73 16.64
CA ARG A 226 0.69 -18.87 17.42
C ARG A 226 1.47 -17.77 18.14
N ALA A 227 2.53 -18.14 18.85
CA ALA A 227 3.34 -17.20 19.59
C ALA A 227 3.94 -16.14 18.66
N PHE A 228 4.40 -16.51 17.47
CA PHE A 228 4.89 -15.57 16.47
C PHE A 228 3.80 -14.61 15.99
N VAL A 229 2.61 -15.10 15.62
CA VAL A 229 1.49 -14.26 15.15
C VAL A 229 1.10 -13.19 16.19
N GLU A 230 1.10 -13.55 17.47
CA GLU A 230 0.63 -12.68 18.55
C GLU A 230 1.68 -11.67 19.04
N ASN A 231 2.96 -11.93 18.81
CA ASN A 231 4.05 -11.14 19.39
C ASN A 231 4.94 -10.44 18.35
N ALA A 232 5.20 -11.05 17.19
CA ALA A 232 6.22 -10.60 16.25
C ALA A 232 5.87 -9.31 15.49
N GLN A 233 4.64 -8.81 15.61
CA GLN A 233 4.23 -7.50 15.07
C GLN A 233 4.38 -6.38 16.11
N GLY A 234 4.90 -6.69 17.29
CA GLY A 234 5.11 -5.77 18.40
C GLY A 234 3.86 -5.54 19.25
N GLN A 235 4.01 -4.64 20.24
CA GLN A 235 3.04 -4.39 21.30
C GLN A 235 2.65 -2.91 21.35
N ASN A 236 1.48 -2.61 21.90
CA ASN A 236 1.07 -1.25 22.18
C ASN A 236 1.72 -0.76 23.47
N LYS A 237 2.42 0.37 23.41
CA LYS A 237 3.08 0.97 24.59
C LYS A 237 2.24 2.11 25.16
N LEU A 238 1.84 2.00 26.43
CA LEU A 238 1.13 3.04 27.18
C LEU A 238 1.93 3.40 28.43
N GLY A 239 2.52 4.60 28.44
CA GLY A 239 3.43 4.99 29.51
C GLY A 239 4.65 4.07 29.56
N LYS A 240 4.82 3.36 30.68
CA LYS A 240 5.89 2.37 30.87
C LYS A 240 5.45 0.94 30.52
N ASP A 241 4.15 0.72 30.38
CA ASP A 241 3.59 -0.62 30.21
C ASP A 241 3.40 -0.97 28.73
N TYR A 242 3.37 -2.28 28.47
CA TYR A 242 3.14 -2.84 27.14
C TYR A 242 1.94 -3.77 27.17
N PHE A 243 1.17 -3.72 26.09
CA PHE A 243 -0.04 -4.50 25.91
C PHE A 243 0.04 -5.25 24.59
N SER A 244 -0.42 -6.51 24.58
CA SER A 244 -0.55 -7.28 23.35
C SER A 244 -1.39 -6.52 22.32
N ALA A 245 -0.89 -6.43 21.09
CA ALA A 245 -1.59 -5.80 19.99
C ALA A 245 -2.29 -6.82 19.07
N PHE A 246 -2.01 -8.12 19.23
CA PHE A 246 -2.48 -9.17 18.33
C PHE A 246 -2.87 -10.44 19.09
N LYS A 247 -3.95 -11.09 18.64
CA LYS A 247 -4.44 -12.36 19.16
C LYS A 247 -4.78 -13.29 18.01
N MET A 248 -4.40 -14.55 18.15
CA MET A 248 -4.76 -15.59 17.20
C MET A 248 -5.99 -16.35 17.72
N GLY A 249 -7.07 -16.32 16.94
CA GLY A 249 -8.28 -17.09 17.22
C GLY A 249 -8.12 -18.60 16.99
N PHE A 250 -9.26 -19.28 16.99
CA PHE A 250 -9.30 -20.71 16.68
C PHE A 250 -9.14 -20.96 15.18
N PRO A 251 -8.55 -22.11 14.80
CA PRO A 251 -8.53 -22.58 13.42
C PRO A 251 -9.94 -22.72 12.85
N ILE A 252 -10.07 -22.41 11.57
CA ILE A 252 -11.26 -22.58 10.74
C ILE A 252 -10.86 -23.50 9.59
N ASP A 253 -11.75 -24.43 9.22
CA ASP A 253 -11.51 -25.34 8.11
C ASP A 253 -11.32 -24.58 6.78
N SER A 254 -10.72 -25.27 5.82
CA SER A 254 -10.38 -24.71 4.51
C SER A 254 -11.59 -24.17 3.76
N GLN A 255 -12.71 -24.90 3.77
CA GLN A 255 -13.91 -24.52 3.02
C GLN A 255 -14.58 -23.29 3.65
N ALA A 256 -14.82 -23.30 4.96
CA ALA A 256 -15.42 -22.18 5.67
C ALA A 256 -14.54 -20.92 5.59
N SER A 257 -13.22 -21.07 5.58
CA SER A 257 -12.28 -19.95 5.39
C SER A 257 -12.44 -19.31 4.00
N LEU A 258 -12.52 -20.12 2.94
CA LEU A 258 -12.72 -19.64 1.57
C LEU A 258 -14.12 -19.04 1.35
N ASP A 259 -15.15 -19.63 1.96
CA ASP A 259 -16.51 -19.08 1.91
C ASP A 259 -16.59 -17.74 2.65
N PHE A 260 -15.94 -17.63 3.82
CA PHE A 260 -15.85 -16.36 4.54
C PHE A 260 -15.10 -15.31 3.70
N LEU A 261 -13.98 -15.68 3.09
CA LEU A 261 -13.21 -14.81 2.21
C LEU A 261 -14.08 -14.26 1.08
N LYS A 262 -14.80 -15.14 0.37
CA LYS A 262 -15.68 -14.79 -0.75
C LYS A 262 -16.78 -13.81 -0.32
N ASN A 263 -17.35 -14.00 0.87
CA ASN A 263 -18.51 -13.24 1.34
C ASN A 263 -18.14 -11.92 2.04
N ASN A 264 -16.94 -11.81 2.60
CA ASN A 264 -16.57 -10.70 3.49
C ASN A 264 -15.34 -9.91 3.03
N SER A 265 -14.93 -10.05 1.77
CA SER A 265 -13.74 -9.39 1.22
C SER A 265 -14.08 -8.59 -0.03
N ILE A 266 -13.25 -7.60 -0.33
CA ILE A 266 -13.39 -6.81 -1.56
C ILE A 266 -12.49 -7.42 -2.63
N PHE A 267 -13.11 -7.95 -3.67
CA PHE A 267 -12.42 -8.46 -4.86
C PHE A 267 -12.30 -7.36 -5.92
N PHE A 268 -11.07 -7.11 -6.33
CA PHE A 268 -10.74 -6.22 -7.44
C PHE A 268 -10.67 -7.00 -8.75
N THR A 269 -11.75 -6.96 -9.53
CA THR A 269 -11.74 -7.43 -10.91
C THR A 269 -10.87 -6.50 -11.78
N VAL A 270 -10.39 -6.99 -12.93
CA VAL A 270 -9.62 -6.19 -13.90
C VAL A 270 -10.40 -4.94 -14.32
N GLU A 271 -11.71 -5.08 -14.53
CA GLU A 271 -12.61 -3.97 -14.86
C GLU A 271 -12.68 -2.92 -13.73
N ARG A 272 -12.84 -3.36 -12.48
CA ARG A 272 -12.87 -2.46 -11.32
C ARG A 272 -11.55 -1.73 -11.14
N LEU A 273 -10.42 -2.43 -11.27
CA LEU A 273 -9.09 -1.83 -11.21
C LEU A 273 -8.90 -0.79 -12.31
N THR A 274 -9.26 -1.12 -13.55
CA THR A 274 -9.14 -0.22 -14.68
C THR A 274 -10.01 1.03 -14.50
N THR A 275 -11.25 0.84 -14.03
CA THR A 275 -12.18 1.94 -13.76
C THR A 275 -11.66 2.85 -12.64
N MET A 276 -11.20 2.27 -11.53
CA MET A 276 -10.62 3.01 -10.40
C MET A 276 -9.38 3.80 -10.84
N ARG A 277 -8.45 3.15 -11.56
CA ARG A 277 -7.24 3.77 -12.08
C ARG A 277 -7.56 4.96 -13.00
N ASN A 278 -8.42 4.75 -14.01
CA ASN A 278 -8.77 5.79 -14.97
C ASN A 278 -9.51 6.97 -14.30
N SER A 279 -10.35 6.68 -13.31
CA SER A 279 -11.07 7.72 -12.56
C SER A 279 -10.12 8.54 -11.69
N CYS A 280 -9.16 7.89 -11.03
CA CYS A 280 -8.13 8.56 -10.26
C CYS A 280 -7.18 9.38 -11.11
N TYR A 281 -6.77 8.89 -12.28
CA TYR A 281 -5.95 9.66 -13.22
C TYR A 281 -6.66 10.94 -13.66
N LYS A 282 -7.93 10.83 -14.09
CA LYS A 282 -8.75 12.00 -14.42
C LYS A 282 -8.88 12.97 -13.25
N LEU A 283 -9.08 12.46 -12.03
CA LEU A 283 -9.14 13.29 -10.84
C LEU A 283 -7.82 14.01 -10.58
N TYR A 284 -6.69 13.32 -10.69
CA TYR A 284 -5.37 13.93 -10.52
C TYR A 284 -5.11 15.00 -11.58
N ASP A 285 -5.40 14.74 -12.85
CA ASP A 285 -5.29 15.72 -13.92
C ASP A 285 -6.16 16.96 -13.63
N GLU A 286 -7.45 16.74 -13.36
CA GLU A 286 -8.39 17.82 -13.06
C GLU A 286 -7.96 18.63 -11.83
N PHE A 287 -7.51 17.96 -10.77
CA PHE A 287 -7.09 18.62 -9.54
C PHE A 287 -5.80 19.42 -9.76
N TRP A 288 -4.85 18.87 -10.51
CA TRP A 288 -3.60 19.54 -10.90
C TRP A 288 -3.90 20.81 -11.70
N GLU A 289 -4.63 20.71 -12.81
CA GLU A 289 -4.99 21.86 -13.65
C GLU A 289 -5.74 22.94 -12.86
N LYS A 290 -6.69 22.55 -12.02
CA LYS A 290 -7.52 23.50 -11.28
C LYS A 290 -6.83 24.10 -10.06
N THR A 291 -5.78 23.49 -9.52
CA THR A 291 -5.19 23.92 -8.25
C THR A 291 -3.68 23.90 -8.21
N GLY A 292 -3.04 22.86 -8.74
CA GLY A 292 -1.59 22.68 -8.75
C GLY A 292 -0.89 23.58 -9.77
N GLU A 293 -1.54 23.99 -10.85
CA GLU A 293 -1.00 24.98 -11.77
C GLU A 293 -1.24 26.41 -11.30
N LEU A 294 -0.31 27.30 -11.64
CA LEU A 294 -0.53 28.74 -11.52
C LEU A 294 -1.62 29.16 -12.50
N SER A 295 -2.60 29.93 -12.05
CA SER A 295 -3.57 30.54 -12.96
C SER A 295 -2.91 31.60 -13.84
N GLU A 296 -3.55 31.92 -14.96
CA GLU A 296 -3.10 33.00 -15.85
C GLU A 296 -2.87 34.33 -15.13
N ILE A 297 -3.70 34.67 -14.15
CA ILE A 297 -3.50 35.90 -13.40
C ILE A 297 -2.29 35.82 -12.45
N GLU A 298 -2.02 34.67 -11.85
CA GLU A 298 -0.84 34.47 -11.00
C GLU A 298 0.45 34.48 -11.84
N LYS A 299 0.43 33.85 -13.02
CA LYS A 299 1.52 33.94 -14.00
C LYS A 299 1.82 35.39 -14.35
N ARG A 300 0.77 36.18 -14.65
CA ARG A 300 0.90 37.62 -14.94
C ARG A 300 1.40 38.43 -13.74
N ILE A 301 0.98 38.10 -12.51
CA ILE A 301 1.47 38.78 -11.30
C ILE A 301 2.98 38.53 -11.14
N LEU A 302 3.45 37.32 -11.40
CA LEU A 302 4.88 36.97 -11.34
C LEU A 302 5.70 37.63 -12.46
N GLN A 303 5.07 37.89 -13.61
CA GLN A 303 5.71 38.53 -14.77
C GLN A 303 5.55 40.06 -14.79
N ALA A 304 4.85 40.65 -13.80
CA ALA A 304 4.58 42.07 -13.76
C ALA A 304 5.88 42.89 -13.71
N LYS A 305 6.02 43.88 -14.61
CA LYS A 305 7.26 44.65 -14.77
C LYS A 305 7.38 45.80 -13.78
N SER A 306 6.30 46.16 -13.10
CA SER A 306 6.26 47.26 -12.13
C SER A 306 5.36 46.95 -10.95
N LEU A 307 5.63 47.61 -9.81
CA LEU A 307 4.78 47.53 -8.62
C LEU A 307 3.34 47.98 -8.89
N ALA A 308 3.13 48.98 -9.75
CA ALA A 308 1.81 49.48 -10.12
C ALA A 308 1.01 48.45 -10.95
N GLU A 309 1.65 47.83 -11.95
CA GLU A 309 1.05 46.75 -12.73
C GLU A 309 0.68 45.56 -11.83
N ARG A 310 1.61 45.17 -10.95
CA ARG A 310 1.40 44.10 -9.99
C ARG A 310 0.22 44.39 -9.06
N ALA A 311 0.15 45.59 -8.48
CA ALA A 311 -0.96 45.98 -7.60
C ALA A 311 -2.32 45.94 -8.33
N LYS A 312 -2.34 46.33 -9.62
CA LYS A 312 -3.54 46.22 -10.48
C LYS A 312 -3.96 44.75 -10.69
N LEU A 313 -3.01 43.87 -10.98
CA LEU A 313 -3.26 42.44 -11.17
C LEU A 313 -3.68 41.76 -9.87
N GLU A 314 -3.08 42.09 -8.73
CA GLU A 314 -3.49 41.59 -7.41
C GLU A 314 -4.91 42.03 -7.05
N LYS A 315 -5.28 43.29 -7.34
CA LYS A 315 -6.66 43.77 -7.16
C LYS A 315 -7.65 42.98 -8.02
N LEU A 316 -7.26 42.64 -9.25
CA LEU A 316 -8.07 41.80 -10.13
C LEU A 316 -8.17 40.36 -9.58
N ALA A 317 -7.07 39.76 -9.14
CA ALA A 317 -7.04 38.42 -8.56
C ALA A 317 -7.90 38.30 -7.30
N ARG A 318 -7.96 39.34 -6.47
CA ARG A 318 -8.85 39.39 -5.29
C ARG A 318 -10.33 39.36 -5.66
N ARG A 319 -10.71 39.88 -6.83
CA ARG A 319 -12.10 39.87 -7.33
C ARG A 319 -12.44 38.59 -8.07
N THR A 320 -11.46 37.94 -8.69
CA THR A 320 -11.64 36.67 -9.38
C THR A 320 -11.71 35.53 -8.37
N LYS A 321 -12.77 34.70 -8.46
CA LYS A 321 -12.94 33.51 -7.61
C LYS A 321 -11.72 32.59 -7.64
N ASP A 322 -11.12 32.48 -8.83
CA ASP A 322 -10.01 31.57 -9.15
C ASP A 322 -8.67 32.29 -9.26
N GLY A 323 -8.61 33.53 -8.79
CA GLY A 323 -7.43 34.38 -8.95
C GLY A 323 -6.24 34.01 -8.07
N TYR A 324 -6.43 33.17 -7.05
CA TYR A 324 -5.36 32.72 -6.16
C TYR A 324 -5.46 31.22 -5.87
N PHE A 325 -4.29 30.60 -5.75
CA PHE A 325 -4.09 29.21 -5.37
C PHE A 325 -4.98 28.78 -4.20
N PHE A 326 -4.94 29.49 -3.07
CA PHE A 326 -5.62 29.05 -1.86
C PHE A 326 -7.14 28.94 -2.02
N ARG A 327 -7.76 29.85 -2.78
CA ARG A 327 -9.20 29.81 -3.06
C ARG A 327 -9.55 28.61 -3.93
N ARG A 328 -8.76 28.38 -4.99
CA ARG A 328 -8.94 27.22 -5.88
C ARG A 328 -8.74 25.92 -5.11
N PHE A 329 -7.68 25.82 -4.31
CA PHE A 329 -7.38 24.66 -3.48
C PHE A 329 -8.52 24.37 -2.51
N ILE A 330 -8.91 25.32 -1.66
CA ILE A 330 -9.94 25.11 -0.63
C ILE A 330 -11.25 24.62 -1.28
N ARG A 331 -11.66 25.24 -2.40
CA ARG A 331 -12.87 24.85 -3.13
C ARG A 331 -12.79 23.42 -3.64
N ASN A 332 -11.72 23.07 -4.34
CA ASN A 332 -11.59 21.75 -4.97
C ASN A 332 -11.30 20.66 -3.92
N PHE A 333 -10.50 20.95 -2.90
CA PHE A 333 -10.24 20.00 -1.80
C PHE A 333 -11.54 19.68 -1.06
N LYS A 334 -12.37 20.67 -0.71
CA LYS A 334 -13.71 20.43 -0.13
C LYS A 334 -14.60 19.56 -1.02
N LYS A 335 -14.47 19.68 -2.34
CA LYS A 335 -15.25 18.92 -3.31
C LYS A 335 -14.77 17.47 -3.46
N TYR A 336 -13.45 17.26 -3.47
CA TYR A 336 -12.83 15.99 -3.88
C TYR A 336 -12.06 15.27 -2.76
N GLU A 337 -12.18 15.71 -1.51
CA GLU A 337 -11.40 15.17 -0.39
C GLU A 337 -11.53 13.64 -0.25
N ARG A 338 -12.74 13.12 -0.38
CA ARG A 338 -13.01 11.69 -0.22
C ARG A 338 -12.41 10.88 -1.36
N GLU A 339 -12.58 11.35 -2.59
CA GLU A 339 -12.07 10.72 -3.80
C GLU A 339 -10.53 10.74 -3.80
N LEU A 340 -9.93 11.86 -3.40
CA LEU A 340 -8.47 11.97 -3.24
C LEU A 340 -7.95 10.98 -2.19
N LYS A 341 -8.61 10.81 -1.04
CA LYS A 341 -8.24 9.79 -0.05
C LYS A 341 -8.23 8.39 -0.64
N THR A 342 -9.27 8.03 -1.39
CA THR A 342 -9.36 6.74 -2.05
C THR A 342 -8.25 6.58 -3.10
N CYS A 343 -8.06 7.57 -3.94
CA CYS A 343 -7.03 7.51 -4.98
C CYS A 343 -5.62 7.43 -4.38
N PHE A 344 -5.27 8.25 -3.39
CA PHE A 344 -3.97 8.19 -2.72
C PHE A 344 -3.72 6.89 -1.96
N LYS A 345 -4.76 6.11 -1.66
CA LYS A 345 -4.62 4.80 -1.02
C LYS A 345 -4.26 3.70 -2.02
N TYR A 346 -4.65 3.83 -3.29
CA TYR A 346 -4.62 2.72 -4.25
C TYR A 346 -3.92 3.01 -5.57
N ILE A 347 -3.87 4.27 -6.01
CA ILE A 347 -3.44 4.64 -7.35
C ILE A 347 -2.29 5.66 -7.28
N TYR A 348 -1.19 5.30 -7.92
CA TYR A 348 -0.02 6.16 -8.09
C TYR A 348 -0.38 7.46 -8.82
N TYR A 349 0.07 8.61 -8.27
CA TYR A 349 -0.44 9.93 -8.64
C TYR A 349 0.43 10.72 -9.63
N GLY A 350 1.65 10.27 -9.90
CA GLY A 350 2.52 10.95 -10.84
C GLY A 350 3.87 10.28 -11.04
N ASN A 351 4.46 10.45 -12.22
CA ASN A 351 5.83 10.04 -12.52
C ASN A 351 6.78 11.22 -12.23
N HIS A 352 7.66 11.05 -11.24
CA HIS A 352 8.65 12.07 -10.87
C HIS A 352 9.60 12.44 -12.02
N HIS A 353 9.89 11.53 -12.96
CA HIS A 353 10.74 11.84 -14.12
C HIS A 353 10.02 12.60 -15.23
N ASP A 354 8.70 12.51 -15.29
CA ASP A 354 7.90 13.17 -16.32
C ASP A 354 7.54 14.60 -15.91
N ASP A 355 7.00 14.77 -14.70
CA ASP A 355 6.69 16.08 -14.11
C ASP A 355 7.01 16.07 -12.60
N PRO A 356 8.24 16.46 -12.21
CA PRO A 356 8.64 16.52 -10.81
C PRO A 356 7.79 17.48 -9.98
N GLU A 357 7.34 18.61 -10.55
CA GLU A 357 6.57 19.61 -9.80
C GLU A 357 5.20 19.06 -9.42
N ARG A 358 4.53 18.43 -10.39
CA ARG A 358 3.25 17.75 -10.18
C ARG A 358 3.39 16.59 -9.20
N PHE A 359 4.42 15.77 -9.36
CA PHE A 359 4.69 14.66 -8.44
C PHE A 359 4.79 15.16 -7.00
N TRP A 360 5.69 16.11 -6.74
CA TRP A 360 5.90 16.62 -5.38
C TRP A 360 4.66 17.31 -4.82
N TYR A 361 3.92 18.05 -5.66
CA TYR A 361 2.64 18.64 -5.25
C TYR A 361 1.68 17.58 -4.68
N PHE A 362 1.48 16.48 -5.39
CA PHE A 362 0.61 15.40 -4.93
C PHE A 362 1.17 14.65 -3.72
N THR A 363 2.50 14.53 -3.60
CA THR A 363 3.13 13.99 -2.38
C THR A 363 2.78 14.83 -1.15
N PHE A 364 2.93 16.15 -1.23
CA PHE A 364 2.55 17.07 -0.15
C PHE A 364 1.05 17.06 0.12
N LEU A 365 0.22 16.98 -0.92
CA LEU A 365 -1.23 16.85 -0.80
C LEU A 365 -1.65 15.53 -0.14
N ASN A 366 -0.93 14.44 -0.39
CA ASN A 366 -1.19 13.16 0.26
C ASN A 366 -0.89 13.26 1.76
N PHE A 367 0.26 13.83 2.17
CA PHE A 367 0.53 14.09 3.60
C PHE A 367 -0.51 15.00 4.26
N PHE A 368 -0.92 16.06 3.57
CA PHE A 368 -2.03 16.92 4.00
C PHE A 368 -3.31 16.10 4.23
N THR A 369 -3.66 15.25 3.28
CA THR A 369 -4.83 14.36 3.35
C THR A 369 -4.71 13.34 4.49
N LYS A 370 -3.52 12.76 4.72
CA LYS A 370 -3.26 11.86 5.85
C LYS A 370 -3.42 12.56 7.20
N ALA A 371 -3.10 13.84 7.31
CA ALA A 371 -3.37 14.59 8.54
C ALA A 371 -4.87 14.58 8.88
N HIS A 372 -5.74 14.77 7.89
CA HIS A 372 -7.19 14.67 8.06
C HIS A 372 -7.66 13.24 8.39
N GLU A 373 -7.11 12.23 7.72
CA GLU A 373 -7.42 10.81 8.01
C GLU A 373 -7.09 10.46 9.48
N GLU A 374 -5.96 10.93 9.99
CA GLU A 374 -5.55 10.75 11.39
C GLU A 374 -6.32 11.64 12.38
N GLY A 375 -7.28 12.41 11.87
CA GLY A 375 -8.18 13.19 12.70
C GLY A 375 -7.60 14.50 13.19
N TYR A 376 -6.78 15.15 12.37
CA TYR A 376 -6.34 16.52 12.59
C TYR A 376 -7.10 17.48 11.67
N THR A 377 -7.15 18.74 12.08
CA THR A 377 -7.63 19.87 11.30
C THR A 377 -6.60 20.98 11.37
N TYR A 378 -6.46 21.76 10.31
CA TYR A 378 -5.58 22.92 10.34
C TYR A 378 -6.30 24.14 10.93
N SER A 379 -5.63 24.80 11.86
CA SER A 379 -6.06 26.06 12.46
C SER A 379 -5.32 27.21 11.79
N CYS A 380 -6.02 28.01 10.98
CA CYS A 380 -5.45 29.17 10.30
C CYS A 380 -4.92 30.21 11.30
N THR A 381 -5.65 30.45 12.39
CA THR A 381 -5.29 31.44 13.42
C THR A 381 -4.02 31.06 14.18
N SER A 382 -3.92 29.80 14.62
CA SER A 382 -2.74 29.32 15.35
C SER A 382 -1.65 28.73 14.45
N ARG A 383 -1.87 28.71 13.13
CA ARG A 383 -0.95 28.24 12.09
C ARG A 383 -0.39 26.83 12.31
N ASN A 384 -1.23 25.95 12.87
CA ASN A 384 -0.83 24.61 13.29
C ASN A 384 -1.94 23.59 13.07
N TRP A 385 -1.53 22.32 12.91
CA TRP A 385 -2.44 21.19 12.93
C TRP A 385 -2.86 20.88 14.37
N VAL A 386 -4.16 20.79 14.61
CA VAL A 386 -4.75 20.50 15.91
C VAL A 386 -5.64 19.27 15.83
N ARG A 387 -5.75 18.52 16.94
CA ARG A 387 -6.58 17.32 16.98
C ARG A 387 -8.06 17.69 16.80
N ASN A 388 -8.75 16.96 15.93
CA ASN A 388 -10.17 17.08 15.64
C ASN A 388 -10.91 15.83 16.15
N PRO A 389 -11.34 15.83 17.43
CA PRO A 389 -11.94 14.64 18.03
C PRO A 389 -13.25 14.25 17.34
N LEU A 390 -13.59 12.96 17.44
CA LEU A 390 -14.93 12.48 17.11
C LEU A 390 -15.87 12.82 18.26
N LEU A 391 -17.03 13.38 17.93
CA LEU A 391 -18.14 13.58 18.86
C LEU A 391 -18.89 12.26 19.06
N ALA A 392 -19.78 12.21 20.05
CA ALA A 392 -20.65 11.05 20.30
C ALA A 392 -21.50 10.66 19.07
N SER A 393 -21.79 11.61 18.17
CA SER A 393 -22.47 11.37 16.90
C SER A 393 -21.62 10.65 15.85
N GLY A 394 -20.35 10.34 16.13
CA GLY A 394 -19.39 9.80 15.16
C GLY A 394 -18.87 10.82 14.16
N GLN A 395 -19.34 12.08 14.20
CA GLN A 395 -18.82 13.16 13.36
C GLN A 395 -17.62 13.84 14.01
N ARG A 396 -16.73 14.40 13.19
CA ARG A 396 -15.63 15.26 13.66
C ARG A 396 -16.18 16.56 14.25
N ALA A 397 -15.58 17.04 15.33
CA ALA A 397 -15.98 18.28 16.00
C ALA A 397 -15.95 19.49 15.05
N LYS A 398 -14.92 19.59 14.21
CA LYS A 398 -14.84 20.57 13.13
C LYS A 398 -15.10 19.89 11.79
N LYS A 399 -16.08 20.38 11.03
CA LYS A 399 -16.40 19.88 9.69
C LYS A 399 -15.47 20.52 8.67
N LEU A 400 -15.12 19.76 7.63
CA LEU A 400 -14.24 20.25 6.54
C LEU A 400 -14.78 21.53 5.88
N LYS A 401 -16.10 21.69 5.77
CA LYS A 401 -16.71 22.90 5.20
C LYS A 401 -16.38 24.18 5.99
N ASP A 402 -16.20 24.05 7.30
CA ASP A 402 -15.88 25.14 8.22
C ASP A 402 -14.37 25.33 8.37
N GLU A 403 -13.61 24.40 7.79
CA GLU A 403 -12.17 24.47 7.68
C GLU A 403 -11.76 25.48 6.61
N PHE A 404 -10.63 26.16 6.85
CA PHE A 404 -10.04 27.17 5.97
C PHE A 404 -10.80 28.49 5.78
N ILE A 405 -11.91 28.74 6.51
CA ILE A 405 -12.66 30.02 6.40
C ILE A 405 -11.75 31.25 6.57
N TYR A 406 -10.78 31.16 7.49
CA TYR A 406 -9.86 32.25 7.83
C TYR A 406 -8.43 32.05 7.27
N CYS A 407 -8.24 31.11 6.35
CA CYS A 407 -6.91 30.85 5.79
C CYS A 407 -6.70 31.72 4.55
N ASP A 408 -5.58 32.44 4.50
CA ASP A 408 -5.04 32.99 3.27
C ASP A 408 -4.00 32.05 2.62
N GLY A 409 -3.30 32.54 1.60
CA GLY A 409 -2.25 31.77 0.91
C GLY A 409 -1.10 31.35 1.82
N ARG A 410 -0.69 32.23 2.75
CA ARG A 410 0.41 31.97 3.67
C ARG A 410 0.03 30.91 4.69
N GLU A 411 -1.16 30.98 5.28
CA GLU A 411 -1.61 29.94 6.20
C GLU A 411 -1.70 28.58 5.51
N LEU A 412 -2.17 28.55 4.26
CA LEU A 412 -2.29 27.31 3.51
C LEU A 412 -0.91 26.71 3.14
N ASP A 413 0.04 27.52 2.69
CA ASP A 413 1.42 27.07 2.44
C ASP A 413 2.07 26.49 3.70
N GLN A 414 1.81 27.12 4.85
CA GLN A 414 2.25 26.60 6.14
C GLN A 414 1.54 25.30 6.49
N ALA A 415 0.26 25.12 6.17
CA ALA A 415 -0.46 23.87 6.40
C ALA A 415 0.19 22.68 5.67
N PHE A 416 0.54 22.85 4.40
CA PHE A 416 1.27 21.84 3.62
C PHE A 416 2.64 21.53 4.24
N SER A 417 3.42 22.56 4.55
CA SER A 417 4.74 22.40 5.16
C SER A 417 4.67 21.72 6.53
N ASN A 418 3.73 22.15 7.37
CA ASN A 418 3.54 21.66 8.73
C ASN A 418 2.89 20.28 8.78
N SER A 419 2.33 19.76 7.68
CA SER A 419 1.82 18.38 7.63
C SER A 419 2.94 17.37 7.84
N LEU A 420 4.14 17.62 7.28
CA LEU A 420 5.33 16.79 7.50
C LEU A 420 5.81 16.86 8.96
N LEU A 421 5.77 18.06 9.55
CA LEU A 421 6.11 18.26 10.96
C LEU A 421 5.13 17.52 11.87
N LEU A 422 3.83 17.56 11.56
CA LEU A 422 2.81 16.78 12.26
C LEU A 422 3.16 15.29 12.20
N MET A 423 3.42 14.73 11.02
CA MET A 423 3.78 13.31 10.89
C MET A 423 5.03 12.95 11.71
N SER A 424 6.04 13.83 11.71
CA SER A 424 7.25 13.66 12.51
C SER A 424 6.95 13.66 14.01
N ASN A 425 6.07 14.56 14.47
CA ASN A 425 5.61 14.61 15.85
C ASN A 425 4.78 13.38 16.23
N LEU A 426 3.87 12.92 15.36
CA LEU A 426 3.08 11.70 15.58
C LEU A 426 3.98 10.49 15.75
N LYS A 427 4.96 10.34 14.86
CA LYS A 427 5.96 9.27 14.92
C LYS A 427 6.72 9.28 16.26
N ARG A 428 7.24 10.45 16.66
CA ARG A 428 7.95 10.62 17.94
C ARG A 428 7.07 10.29 19.14
N ASN A 429 5.80 10.67 19.09
CA ASN A 429 4.81 10.45 20.15
C ASN A 429 4.13 9.07 20.07
N HIS A 430 4.60 8.17 19.21
CA HIS A 430 4.06 6.82 19.04
C HIS A 430 2.57 6.82 18.65
N ALA A 431 2.17 7.82 17.88
CA ALA A 431 0.89 7.91 17.21
C ALA A 431 1.04 7.54 15.74
N LYS A 432 -0.09 7.22 15.09
CA LYS A 432 -0.11 6.72 13.72
C LYS A 432 0.50 7.78 12.81
N SER A 433 1.49 7.37 12.03
CA SER A 433 2.27 8.27 11.20
C SER A 433 2.65 7.56 9.89
N TYR A 434 3.24 8.33 8.99
CA TYR A 434 3.61 7.90 7.65
C TYR A 434 4.99 8.44 7.32
N ARG A 435 5.69 7.76 6.41
CA ARG A 435 6.95 8.22 5.84
C ARG A 435 6.93 8.07 4.32
N PHE A 436 7.62 8.96 3.65
CA PHE A 436 7.90 8.83 2.22
C PHE A 436 9.14 7.96 2.02
N ILE A 437 9.07 7.04 1.05
CA ILE A 437 10.20 6.24 0.58
C ILE A 437 10.37 6.55 -0.91
N ASP A 438 11.52 7.11 -1.27
CA ASP A 438 11.98 7.20 -2.65
C ASP A 438 12.44 5.82 -3.12
N TYR A 439 13.48 5.30 -2.48
CA TYR A 439 14.04 3.98 -2.67
C TYR A 439 14.23 3.32 -1.31
N ASP A 440 14.01 2.02 -1.23
CA ASP A 440 14.32 1.28 0.00
C ASP A 440 15.82 0.95 0.09
N ARG A 441 16.67 1.98 0.12
CA ARG A 441 18.16 1.90 0.11
C ARG A 441 18.80 1.52 1.45
N GLY A 442 18.01 1.07 2.42
CA GLY A 442 18.59 0.58 3.67
C GLY A 442 19.56 -0.56 3.39
N VAL A 443 20.55 -0.77 4.26
CA VAL A 443 21.47 -1.94 4.18
C VAL A 443 20.70 -3.27 4.09
N TYR A 444 19.46 -3.26 4.58
CA TYR A 444 18.54 -4.40 4.60
C TYR A 444 17.23 -4.11 3.85
N GLY A 445 17.21 -3.03 3.08
CA GLY A 445 16.07 -2.67 2.25
C GLY A 445 16.04 -3.48 0.96
N THR A 446 14.94 -3.39 0.23
CA THR A 446 14.75 -4.11 -1.04
C THR A 446 15.49 -3.48 -2.20
N HIS A 447 16.03 -2.26 -2.01
CA HIS A 447 16.61 -1.41 -3.06
C HIS A 447 15.66 -1.06 -4.22
N LYS A 448 14.39 -1.48 -4.15
CA LYS A 448 13.37 -1.15 -5.13
C LYS A 448 12.93 0.31 -4.95
N LYS A 449 12.53 0.91 -6.06
CA LYS A 449 11.98 2.27 -6.11
C LYS A 449 10.51 2.25 -5.72
N LEU A 450 10.10 3.10 -4.79
CA LEU A 450 8.70 3.21 -4.36
C LEU A 450 8.08 4.55 -4.76
N TYR A 451 8.76 5.65 -4.43
CA TYR A 451 8.23 7.02 -4.55
C TYR A 451 6.83 7.15 -3.93
N SER A 452 6.65 6.53 -2.77
CA SER A 452 5.34 6.33 -2.14
C SER A 452 5.37 6.63 -0.65
N ILE A 453 4.19 6.89 -0.08
CA ILE A 453 4.00 7.15 1.35
C ILE A 453 3.50 5.87 2.02
N VAL A 454 4.29 5.33 2.93
CA VAL A 454 3.97 4.09 3.65
C VAL A 454 3.66 4.37 5.12
N PRO A 455 2.80 3.57 5.77
CA PRO A 455 2.53 3.70 7.20
C PRO A 455 3.76 3.33 8.03
N ILE A 456 3.95 4.04 9.15
CA ILE A 456 4.93 3.67 10.17
C ILE A 456 4.22 2.80 11.22
N PRO A 457 4.75 1.60 11.55
CA PRO A 457 4.18 0.76 12.60
C PRO A 457 4.09 1.51 13.93
N LEU A 458 2.91 1.42 14.56
CA LEU A 458 2.64 1.97 15.88
C LEU A 458 3.29 1.15 16.99
N GLN A 459 3.28 -0.16 16.77
CA GLN A 459 3.73 -1.14 17.74
C GLN A 459 5.21 -1.01 18.04
N LYS A 460 5.56 -1.36 19.27
CA LYS A 460 6.90 -1.33 19.83
C LYS A 460 7.35 -2.75 20.13
N TYR A 461 8.64 -2.95 19.94
CA TYR A 461 9.32 -4.17 20.33
C TYR A 461 10.03 -3.93 21.66
N GLN A 462 9.94 -4.87 22.58
CA GLN A 462 10.59 -4.79 23.89
C GLN A 462 12.09 -5.12 23.86
N CYS A 463 12.63 -5.48 22.70
CA CYS A 463 14.02 -5.87 22.54
C CYS A 463 14.98 -4.66 22.60
N SER A 464 16.17 -4.90 23.14
CA SER A 464 17.21 -3.90 23.43
C SER A 464 18.07 -3.50 22.21
N LYS A 465 17.97 -4.22 21.08
CA LYS A 465 18.75 -3.98 19.85
C LYS A 465 17.85 -4.01 18.61
N GLY A 466 18.00 -3.03 17.71
CA GLY A 466 17.54 -3.11 16.31
C GLY A 466 16.15 -2.53 15.97
N SER A 467 15.22 -2.37 16.93
CA SER A 467 13.82 -1.99 16.64
C SER A 467 13.58 -0.51 16.27
N GLU A 468 14.64 0.31 16.20
CA GLU A 468 14.53 1.75 15.97
C GLU A 468 14.81 2.21 14.54
N TYR A 469 15.15 1.32 13.60
CA TYR A 469 15.60 1.75 12.27
C TYR A 469 14.62 2.73 11.60
N TYR A 470 13.35 2.36 11.50
CA TYR A 470 12.31 3.25 10.97
C TYR A 470 11.99 4.41 11.92
N LEU A 471 12.21 4.28 13.23
CA LEU A 471 12.09 5.38 14.19
C LEU A 471 13.16 6.46 14.00
N LYS A 472 14.33 6.09 13.47
CA LYS A 472 15.43 7.00 13.12
C LYS A 472 15.32 7.55 11.70
N ALA A 473 14.77 6.79 10.76
CA ALA A 473 14.58 7.23 9.38
C ALA A 473 13.74 8.52 9.30
N PRO A 474 14.11 9.54 8.52
CA PRO A 474 13.29 10.75 8.41
C PRO A 474 11.91 10.41 7.82
N VAL A 475 10.89 11.19 8.19
CA VAL A 475 9.54 11.06 7.60
C VAL A 475 9.54 11.47 6.12
N PHE A 476 10.43 12.39 5.74
CA PHE A 476 10.49 12.96 4.41
C PHE A 476 11.95 13.36 4.08
N PRO A 477 12.36 13.34 2.80
CA PRO A 477 13.66 13.84 2.36
C PRO A 477 13.89 15.29 2.82
N LYS A 478 15.12 15.62 3.22
CA LYS A 478 15.47 16.95 3.81
C LYS A 478 15.64 18.04 2.75
N ASP A 479 16.00 17.62 1.54
CA ASP A 479 16.29 18.43 0.37
C ASP A 479 15.02 18.85 -0.40
N ILE A 480 13.94 18.09 -0.25
CA ILE A 480 12.64 18.41 -0.87
C ILE A 480 11.80 19.28 0.08
N LYS A 481 11.32 20.41 -0.44
CA LYS A 481 10.49 21.37 0.31
C LYS A 481 9.24 21.72 -0.47
N TRP A 482 8.19 22.07 0.26
CA TRP A 482 6.97 22.62 -0.34
C TRP A 482 7.32 23.92 -1.09
N LYS A 483 7.02 23.94 -2.39
CA LYS A 483 7.10 25.15 -3.21
C LYS A 483 5.95 26.06 -2.80
N LYS A 484 6.24 27.10 -2.02
CA LYS A 484 5.27 28.11 -1.59
C LYS A 484 4.52 28.70 -2.78
N ARG A 485 3.22 28.90 -2.62
CA ARG A 485 2.30 29.38 -3.67
C ARG A 485 1.64 30.71 -3.29
N ASP A 486 1.91 31.23 -2.09
CA ASP A 486 1.59 32.61 -1.73
C ASP A 486 2.46 33.61 -2.49
N LEU A 487 1.81 34.38 -3.36
CA LEU A 487 2.47 35.40 -4.16
C LEU A 487 2.98 36.59 -3.32
N SER A 488 2.50 36.77 -2.08
CA SER A 488 2.92 37.89 -1.22
C SER A 488 4.40 37.84 -0.81
N GLN A 489 5.01 36.65 -0.78
CA GLN A 489 6.41 36.43 -0.39
C GLN A 489 7.37 36.29 -1.57
N MET A 490 6.88 36.11 -2.79
CA MET A 490 7.73 35.96 -3.99
C MET A 490 8.35 37.28 -4.48
N SER A 491 8.11 38.39 -3.78
CA SER A 491 8.57 39.75 -4.11
C SER A 491 9.86 40.19 -3.41
N SER A 492 10.38 39.43 -2.43
CA SER A 492 11.59 39.84 -1.70
C SER A 492 12.91 39.33 -2.30
N GLY A 493 12.85 38.54 -3.38
CA GLY A 493 14.03 38.04 -4.08
C GLY A 493 13.98 38.41 -5.55
N LYS A 494 14.86 39.34 -5.95
CA LYS A 494 15.09 39.85 -7.32
C LYS A 494 14.12 40.93 -7.81
N LEU A 495 14.30 42.13 -7.26
CA LEU A 495 14.34 43.37 -8.05
C LEU A 495 15.71 43.99 -7.77
N ASN A 496 16.74 43.49 -8.45
CA ASN A 496 17.99 44.22 -8.69
C ASN A 496 18.08 44.47 -10.18
#